data_AF-A0A7S1R8P7-F1
#
_entry.id   AF-A0A7S1R8P7-F1
#
_cell.length_a   1.000
_cell.length_b   1.000
_cell.length_c   1.000
_cell.angle_alpha   90.00
_cell.angle_beta   90.00
_cell.angle_gamma   90.00
#
_symmetry.space_group_name_H-M   'P 1'
#
loop_
_entity.id
_entity.type
_entity.pdbx_description
1 polymer ?
#
loop_
_entity_poly.entity_id
_entity_poly.type
_entity_poly.pdbx_seq_one_letter_code
_entity_poly.pdbx_strand_id
1 'polypeptide(L)'
;LTYSQICQLCESRSATSEVIRRLLHCVEGGAPSRYMVMLQAESIGEYIKNYKAVEPYLYFNVDNPTGHYELNLSIPSEHIVAEQLLLLDRWEASLARRKGRFPVSQRGNHTQIRNEHFQDRKLNVSTIEHWKMPEYDLLEFDYVSGRRPPADAKELNEATFDNFMTTLHGCVCIPQESIKVLRFLSSHVYCTAMQLRALLGQFEEDNDRADIFVLFHMRIVDMYNKKVFTVRFADKPEELTKLRKRLGATTLFPFIQPEQAQFDLDLSIHDERLCASIILELASKESPLQNIRNPVYIHEDGTRDPLTTGVPRSWATFEKCPTGGIFKVQYECSPEERCYAYRVKLMETYGFWTCTKAEEEVMWWAALAEAPTDVLEFLEFLVGRFDDIYEPFTVIDGGTQGNGEISLREFEEGLRTL
;
A
#
# COMPACT_ATOMS: atom_id res chain seq x y z
N LEU A 1 12.74 31.41 -13.22
CA LEU A 1 13.84 31.78 -14.14
C LEU A 1 13.49 31.35 -15.55
N THR A 2 13.54 32.25 -16.52
CA THR A 2 13.31 31.90 -17.93
C THR A 2 14.55 31.23 -18.53
N TYR A 3 14.36 30.49 -19.63
CA TYR A 3 15.47 29.90 -20.40
C TYR A 3 16.52 30.96 -20.80
N SER A 4 16.08 32.15 -21.23
CA SER A 4 16.97 33.24 -21.62
C SER A 4 17.86 33.72 -20.47
N GLN A 5 17.33 33.81 -19.25
CA GLN A 5 18.10 34.18 -18.07
C GLN A 5 19.15 33.12 -17.73
N ILE A 6 18.81 31.84 -17.85
CA ILE A 6 19.79 30.75 -17.64
C ILE A 6 20.88 30.79 -18.70
N CYS A 7 20.54 31.04 -19.97
CA CYS A 7 21.55 31.18 -21.03
C CYS A 7 22.57 32.27 -20.73
N GLN A 8 22.11 33.42 -20.22
CA GLN A 8 22.99 34.51 -19.79
C GLN A 8 23.94 34.07 -18.66
N LEU A 9 23.45 33.29 -17.70
CA LEU A 9 24.29 32.75 -16.63
C LEU A 9 25.30 31.71 -17.14
N CYS A 10 24.97 30.99 -18.20
CA CYS A 10 25.85 30.03 -18.87
C CYS A 10 26.83 30.66 -19.88
N GLU A 11 26.81 31.98 -20.09
CA GLU A 11 27.80 32.66 -20.95
C GLU A 11 29.24 32.44 -20.44
N SER A 12 29.40 32.32 -19.12
CA SER A 12 30.62 31.82 -18.51
C SER A 12 30.66 30.28 -18.58
N ARG A 13 31.22 29.77 -19.67
CA ARG A 13 31.46 28.36 -19.97
C ARG A 13 31.94 27.52 -18.77
N SER A 14 32.83 28.08 -17.95
CA SER A 14 33.37 27.41 -16.76
C SER A 14 32.34 27.07 -15.67
N ALA A 15 31.18 27.74 -15.67
CA ALA A 15 30.14 27.60 -14.64
C ALA A 15 28.88 26.90 -15.15
N THR A 16 28.79 26.58 -16.44
CA THR A 16 27.57 26.04 -17.09
C THR A 16 27.02 24.81 -16.38
N SER A 17 27.87 23.80 -16.11
CA SER A 17 27.46 22.62 -15.35
C SER A 17 26.87 22.94 -13.98
N GLU A 18 27.47 23.86 -13.25
CA GLU A 18 27.04 24.21 -11.89
C GLU A 18 25.72 24.99 -11.92
N VAL A 19 25.58 25.92 -12.87
CA VAL A 19 24.34 26.66 -13.11
C VAL A 19 23.20 25.70 -13.43
N ILE A 20 23.42 24.75 -14.34
CA ILE A 20 22.42 23.73 -14.69
C ILE A 20 22.03 22.93 -13.45
N ARG A 21 22.99 22.33 -12.74
CA ARG A 21 22.71 21.45 -11.59
C ARG A 21 21.99 22.17 -10.46
N ARG A 22 22.35 23.42 -10.18
CA ARG A 22 21.73 24.19 -9.09
C ARG A 22 20.40 24.80 -9.48
N LEU A 23 20.24 25.31 -10.70
CA LEU A 23 19.11 26.17 -11.05
C LEU A 23 18.05 25.51 -11.94
N LEU A 24 18.25 24.27 -12.42
CA LEU A 24 17.28 23.60 -13.31
C LEU A 24 15.86 23.54 -12.73
N HIS A 25 15.74 23.37 -11.42
CA HIS A 25 14.45 23.33 -10.73
C HIS A 25 13.70 24.67 -10.72
N CYS A 26 14.41 25.78 -10.86
CA CYS A 26 13.87 27.13 -10.93
C CYS A 26 13.44 27.54 -12.35
N VAL A 27 13.63 26.66 -13.34
CA VAL A 27 13.33 26.94 -14.75
C VAL A 27 11.83 26.88 -14.99
N GLU A 28 11.30 28.01 -15.45
CA GLU A 28 9.92 28.16 -15.89
C GLU A 28 9.73 27.57 -17.30
N GLY A 29 8.50 27.17 -17.63
CA GLY A 29 8.18 26.63 -18.96
C GLY A 29 8.34 25.11 -19.10
N GLY A 30 8.36 24.38 -17.99
CA GLY A 30 8.19 22.92 -17.94
C GLY A 30 9.30 22.11 -18.62
N ALA A 31 8.97 20.90 -19.05
CA ALA A 31 9.91 19.95 -19.66
C ALA A 31 10.64 20.52 -20.90
N PRO A 32 10.00 21.26 -21.83
CA PRO A 32 10.70 21.83 -22.99
C PRO A 32 11.80 22.81 -22.59
N SER A 33 11.53 23.68 -21.62
CA SER A 33 12.50 24.68 -21.18
C SER A 33 13.65 24.05 -20.41
N ARG A 34 13.37 23.07 -19.56
CA ARG A 34 14.41 22.27 -18.87
C ARG A 34 15.29 21.52 -19.87
N TYR A 35 14.69 20.92 -20.90
CA TYR A 35 15.44 20.26 -21.97
C TYR A 35 16.38 21.23 -22.69
N MET A 36 15.90 22.43 -23.04
CA MET A 36 16.74 23.45 -23.68
C MET A 36 17.88 23.93 -22.76
N VAL A 37 17.64 24.06 -21.45
CA VAL A 37 18.71 24.35 -20.48
C VAL A 37 19.75 23.23 -20.44
N MET A 38 19.33 21.97 -20.45
CA MET A 38 20.24 20.82 -20.47
C MET A 38 21.12 20.81 -21.74
N LEU A 39 20.60 21.29 -22.88
CA LEU A 39 21.36 21.43 -24.13
C LEU A 39 22.45 22.50 -24.09
N GLN A 40 22.54 23.31 -23.03
CA GLN A 40 23.65 24.26 -22.86
C GLN A 40 24.96 23.55 -22.47
N ALA A 41 24.93 22.26 -22.11
CA ALA A 41 26.14 21.49 -21.84
C ALA A 41 27.08 21.45 -23.06
N GLU A 42 28.38 21.61 -22.84
CA GLU A 42 29.35 21.80 -23.93
C GLU A 42 29.66 20.51 -24.70
N SER A 43 29.39 19.36 -24.07
CA SER A 43 29.63 18.05 -24.63
C SER A 43 28.57 17.04 -24.18
N ILE A 44 28.45 15.95 -24.93
CA ILE A 44 27.59 14.80 -24.55
C ILE A 44 27.99 14.24 -23.18
N GLY A 45 29.29 14.19 -22.88
CA GLY A 45 29.78 13.71 -21.59
C GLY A 45 29.35 14.61 -20.42
N GLU A 46 29.37 15.92 -20.62
CA GLU A 46 28.90 16.90 -19.63
C GLU A 46 27.36 16.85 -19.49
N TYR A 47 26.64 16.71 -20.61
CA TYR A 47 25.20 16.51 -20.61
C TYR A 47 24.81 15.29 -19.75
N ILE A 48 25.47 14.14 -19.95
CA ILE A 48 25.19 12.91 -19.19
C ILE A 48 25.47 13.12 -17.69
N LYS A 49 26.59 13.78 -17.35
CA LYS A 49 26.93 14.09 -15.95
C LYS A 49 25.89 15.00 -15.29
N ASN A 50 25.48 16.05 -16.01
CA ASN A 50 24.46 16.98 -15.53
C ASN A 50 23.12 16.25 -15.39
N TYR A 51 22.74 15.42 -16.36
CA TYR A 51 21.50 14.67 -16.35
C TYR A 51 21.42 13.77 -15.12
N LYS A 52 22.46 12.95 -14.86
CA LYS A 52 22.52 12.12 -13.66
C LYS A 52 22.41 12.93 -12.37
N ALA A 53 23.03 14.10 -12.33
CA ALA A 53 23.00 14.98 -11.16
C ALA A 53 21.66 15.70 -10.95
N VAL A 54 20.74 15.70 -11.93
CA VAL A 54 19.40 16.30 -11.81
C VAL A 54 18.26 15.27 -11.94
N GLU A 55 18.60 14.03 -12.29
CA GLU A 55 17.68 12.93 -12.54
C GLU A 55 16.67 12.75 -11.39
N PRO A 56 17.06 12.77 -10.08
CA PRO A 56 16.11 12.61 -8.99
C PRO A 56 14.97 13.64 -9.04
N TYR A 57 15.26 14.88 -9.41
CA TYR A 57 14.26 15.93 -9.56
C TYR A 57 13.42 15.76 -10.84
N LEU A 58 14.01 15.30 -11.94
CA LEU A 58 13.30 15.11 -13.20
C LEU A 58 12.27 13.97 -13.14
N TYR A 59 12.59 12.89 -12.40
CA TYR A 59 11.72 11.74 -12.22
C TYR A 59 10.82 11.82 -10.98
N PHE A 60 10.97 12.87 -10.16
CA PHE A 60 10.11 13.06 -9.00
C PHE A 60 8.67 13.36 -9.44
N ASN A 61 7.76 12.43 -9.13
CA ASN A 61 6.34 12.56 -9.41
C ASN A 61 5.62 13.11 -8.18
N VAL A 62 5.42 14.43 -8.13
CA VAL A 62 4.72 15.10 -7.02
C VAL A 62 3.25 14.65 -6.88
N ASP A 63 2.64 14.13 -7.95
CA ASP A 63 1.26 13.67 -7.95
C ASP A 63 1.12 12.23 -7.42
N ASN A 64 2.18 11.45 -7.47
CA ASN A 64 2.30 10.17 -6.78
C ASN A 64 3.66 10.05 -6.05
N PRO A 65 3.82 10.75 -4.91
CA PRO A 65 5.08 10.82 -4.19
C PRO A 65 5.34 9.57 -3.33
N THR A 66 4.45 8.59 -3.30
CA THR A 66 4.57 7.43 -2.41
C THR A 66 5.80 6.59 -2.78
N GLY A 67 6.65 6.27 -1.81
CA GLY A 67 7.89 5.54 -2.05
C GLY A 67 8.92 5.69 -0.96
N HIS A 68 10.04 5.00 -1.16
CA HIS A 68 11.24 5.15 -0.34
C HIS A 68 12.14 6.22 -0.94
N TYR A 69 12.71 7.07 -0.08
CA TYR A 69 13.60 8.16 -0.46
C TYR A 69 14.87 8.09 0.36
N GLU A 70 16.00 7.99 -0.33
CA GLU A 70 17.34 8.14 0.20
C GLU A 70 17.96 9.34 -0.52
N LEU A 71 18.05 10.49 0.16
CA LEU A 71 18.38 11.78 -0.42
C LEU A 71 19.61 12.38 0.24
N ASN A 72 20.67 12.60 -0.55
CA ASN A 72 21.84 13.35 -0.15
C ASN A 72 21.57 14.85 -0.30
N LEU A 73 21.43 15.52 0.83
CA LEU A 73 21.07 16.94 0.91
C LEU A 73 22.17 17.88 0.40
N SER A 74 23.40 17.38 0.18
CA SER A 74 24.45 18.13 -0.52
C SER A 74 24.25 18.19 -2.04
N ILE A 75 23.40 17.34 -2.61
CA ILE A 75 23.06 17.35 -4.03
C ILE A 75 21.83 18.24 -4.22
N PRO A 76 21.91 19.34 -4.99
CA PRO A 76 20.82 20.30 -5.12
C PRO A 76 19.49 19.65 -5.53
N SER A 77 19.48 18.77 -6.54
CA SER A 77 18.26 18.11 -7.01
C SER A 77 17.57 17.27 -5.94
N GLU A 78 18.35 16.57 -5.11
CA GLU A 78 17.82 15.71 -4.04
C GLU A 78 17.35 16.55 -2.85
N HIS A 79 18.09 17.60 -2.52
CA HIS A 79 17.67 18.60 -1.53
C HIS A 79 16.31 19.22 -1.90
N ILE A 80 16.09 19.55 -3.17
CA ILE A 80 14.81 20.11 -3.64
C ILE A 80 13.68 19.07 -3.56
N VAL A 81 13.95 17.81 -3.89
CA VAL A 81 12.97 16.73 -3.74
C VAL A 81 12.59 16.58 -2.26
N ALA A 82 13.56 16.63 -1.34
CA ALA A 82 13.30 16.62 0.09
C ALA A 82 12.43 17.83 0.52
N GLU A 83 12.76 19.04 0.06
CA GLU A 83 11.97 20.25 0.35
C GLU A 83 10.52 20.13 -0.15
N GLN A 84 10.33 19.60 -1.36
CA GLN A 84 9.00 19.39 -1.94
C GLN A 84 8.20 18.36 -1.16
N LEU A 85 8.82 17.27 -0.71
CA LEU A 85 8.17 16.26 0.13
C LEU A 85 7.78 16.81 1.51
N LEU A 86 8.65 17.61 2.14
CA LEU A 86 8.34 18.27 3.42
C LEU A 86 7.20 19.28 3.29
N LEU A 87 7.18 20.06 2.21
CA LEU A 87 6.09 20.99 1.92
C LEU A 87 4.78 20.24 1.67
N LEU A 88 4.85 19.13 0.93
CA LEU A 88 3.70 18.30 0.62
C LEU A 88 3.15 17.62 1.87
N ASP A 89 4.01 17.10 2.75
CA ASP A 89 3.63 16.53 4.05
C ASP A 89 2.80 17.52 4.87
N ARG A 90 3.30 18.76 5.01
CA ARG A 90 2.61 19.83 5.73
C ARG A 90 1.24 20.15 5.12
N TRP A 91 1.17 20.18 3.80
CA TRP A 91 -0.08 20.44 3.09
C TRP A 91 -1.09 19.29 3.27
N GLU A 92 -0.67 18.03 3.11
CA GLU A 92 -1.53 16.86 3.30
C GLU A 92 -1.99 16.70 4.76
N ALA A 93 -1.11 16.93 5.72
CA ALA A 93 -1.45 16.92 7.15
C ALA A 93 -2.49 18.01 7.49
N SER A 94 -2.32 19.23 6.96
CA SER A 94 -3.29 20.33 7.12
C SER A 94 -4.64 19.98 6.50
N LEU A 95 -4.65 19.39 5.31
CA LEU A 95 -5.86 18.94 4.64
C LEU A 95 -6.57 17.83 5.42
N ALA A 96 -5.83 16.88 5.99
CA ALA A 96 -6.38 15.80 6.81
C ALA A 96 -7.07 16.36 8.06
N ARG A 97 -6.44 17.31 8.76
CA ARG A 97 -7.02 18.00 9.92
C ARG A 97 -8.30 18.76 9.56
N ARG A 98 -8.30 19.50 8.44
CA ARG A 98 -9.50 20.22 7.95
C ARG A 98 -10.66 19.29 7.61
N LYS A 99 -10.36 18.09 7.11
CA LYS A 99 -11.36 17.05 6.81
C LYS A 99 -11.80 16.25 8.05
N GLY A 100 -11.24 16.54 9.23
CA GLY A 100 -11.54 15.79 10.46
C GLY A 100 -11.13 14.32 10.40
N ARG A 101 -10.14 13.96 9.58
CA ARG A 101 -9.66 12.58 9.46
C ARG A 101 -8.98 12.13 10.75
N PHE A 102 -9.12 10.86 11.09
CA PHE A 102 -8.40 10.27 12.22
C PHE A 102 -6.87 10.23 11.94
N PRO A 103 -6.01 10.43 12.95
CA PRO A 103 -4.56 10.34 12.77
C PRO A 103 -4.10 8.88 12.60
N VAL A 104 -3.84 8.45 11.36
CA VAL A 104 -3.40 7.07 11.04
C VAL A 104 -1.90 6.93 10.73
N SER A 105 -1.15 8.01 10.95
CA SER A 105 0.32 8.04 10.75
C SER A 105 1.06 7.26 11.83
N GLN A 106 2.29 6.81 11.55
CA GLN A 106 3.17 6.09 12.50
C GLN A 106 3.29 6.77 13.88
N ARG A 107 3.24 8.12 13.91
CA ARG A 107 3.37 8.95 15.11
C ARG A 107 2.05 9.55 15.62
N GLY A 108 0.93 9.26 14.97
CA GLY A 108 -0.37 9.84 15.33
C GLY A 108 -0.53 11.36 15.13
N ASN A 109 0.24 11.98 14.23
CA ASN A 109 0.28 13.44 14.03
C ASN A 109 -0.12 13.90 12.61
N HIS A 110 -0.66 12.99 11.79
CA HIS A 110 -1.07 13.17 10.38
C HIS A 110 0.07 13.33 9.36
N THR A 111 1.33 13.11 9.76
CA THR A 111 2.43 13.08 8.79
C THR A 111 2.31 11.88 7.85
N GLN A 112 2.75 12.07 6.62
CA GLN A 112 2.91 11.05 5.58
C GLN A 112 4.31 10.41 5.62
N ILE A 113 5.22 11.00 6.40
CA ILE A 113 6.61 10.54 6.53
C ILE A 113 6.71 9.50 7.65
N ARG A 114 7.48 8.45 7.40
CA ARG A 114 7.78 7.41 8.39
C ARG A 114 9.16 6.81 8.15
N ASN A 115 9.66 6.07 9.14
CA ASN A 115 10.97 5.42 9.12
C ASN A 115 12.13 6.40 8.87
N GLU A 116 11.99 7.63 9.36
CA GLU A 116 12.93 8.72 9.10
C GLU A 116 14.28 8.58 9.82
N HIS A 117 15.36 8.71 9.06
CA HIS A 117 16.74 8.72 9.52
C HIS A 117 17.50 9.89 8.91
N PHE A 118 18.37 10.51 9.70
CA PHE A 118 19.35 11.49 9.24
C PHE A 118 20.71 11.10 9.82
N GLN A 119 21.74 10.98 8.97
CA GLN A 119 23.06 10.46 9.36
C GLN A 119 22.97 9.07 10.05
N ASP A 120 22.18 8.15 9.49
CA ASP A 120 21.93 6.81 10.05
C ASP A 120 21.32 6.81 11.47
N ARG A 121 20.77 7.94 11.92
CA ARG A 121 20.15 8.10 13.23
C ARG A 121 18.70 8.51 13.07
N LYS A 122 17.82 7.87 13.85
CA LYS A 122 16.40 8.22 13.90
C LYS A 122 16.23 9.70 14.26
N LEU A 123 15.42 10.42 13.48
CA LEU A 123 15.14 11.83 13.76
C LEU A 123 14.25 11.97 15.01
N ASN A 124 14.85 12.42 16.11
CA ASN A 124 14.18 12.70 17.38
C ASN A 124 13.48 14.07 17.37
N VAL A 125 12.62 14.31 16.39
CA VAL A 125 11.74 15.49 16.34
C VAL A 125 10.30 15.07 16.62
N SER A 126 9.51 15.89 17.31
CA SER A 126 8.08 15.58 17.54
C SER A 126 7.26 15.71 16.26
N THR A 127 7.59 16.71 15.44
CA THR A 127 7.04 16.96 14.11
C THR A 127 8.18 17.34 13.17
N ILE A 128 8.13 16.84 11.94
CA ILE A 128 9.14 17.20 10.94
C ILE A 128 9.06 18.68 10.56
N GLU A 129 7.92 19.33 10.78
CA GLU A 129 7.74 20.78 10.64
C GLU A 129 8.75 21.61 11.45
N HIS A 130 9.23 21.10 12.59
CA HIS A 130 10.21 21.77 13.42
C HIS A 130 11.66 21.39 13.07
N TRP A 131 11.83 20.40 12.21
CA TRP A 131 13.16 20.00 11.75
C TRP A 131 13.65 20.99 10.71
N LYS A 132 14.76 21.67 11.01
CA LYS A 132 15.45 22.51 10.05
C LYS A 132 16.31 21.63 9.16
N MET A 133 15.84 21.41 7.94
CA MET A 133 16.55 20.59 6.95
C MET A 133 17.94 21.18 6.68
N PRO A 134 19.03 20.42 6.86
CA PRO A 134 20.39 20.86 6.55
C PRO A 134 20.68 20.75 5.04
N GLU A 135 21.75 21.40 4.59
CA GLU A 135 22.23 21.33 3.19
C GLU A 135 23.29 20.22 2.99
N TYR A 136 23.32 19.22 3.88
CA TYR A 136 24.36 18.18 3.88
C TYR A 136 23.86 16.86 4.46
N ASP A 137 24.64 15.80 4.18
CA ASP A 137 24.40 14.42 4.60
C ASP A 137 23.15 13.76 4.03
N LEU A 138 22.94 12.49 4.41
CA LEU A 138 21.89 11.61 3.95
C LEU A 138 20.64 11.74 4.83
N LEU A 139 19.50 11.95 4.18
CA LEU A 139 18.16 11.87 4.72
C LEU A 139 17.44 10.68 4.09
N GLU A 140 16.99 9.73 4.91
CA GLU A 140 16.30 8.52 4.48
C GLU A 140 14.92 8.43 5.13
N PHE A 141 13.86 8.16 4.36
CA PHE A 141 12.51 7.92 4.88
C PHE A 141 11.60 7.26 3.85
N ASP A 142 10.47 6.71 4.30
CA ASP A 142 9.35 6.37 3.42
C ASP A 142 8.30 7.48 3.46
N TYR A 143 7.79 7.85 2.29
CA TYR A 143 6.67 8.77 2.14
C TYR A 143 5.43 8.00 1.68
N VAL A 144 4.29 8.21 2.35
CA VAL A 144 3.04 7.51 2.05
C VAL A 144 1.91 8.51 1.97
N SER A 145 1.48 8.85 0.74
CA SER A 145 0.44 9.88 0.55
C SER A 145 -0.94 9.43 1.06
N GLY A 146 -1.68 10.39 1.61
CA GLY A 146 -3.07 10.23 2.04
C GLY A 146 -4.08 10.36 0.89
N ARG A 147 -3.62 10.51 -0.35
CA ARG A 147 -4.44 10.58 -1.56
C ARG A 147 -4.97 9.19 -1.92
N ARG A 148 -6.19 9.17 -2.42
CA ARG A 148 -6.87 7.99 -2.96
C ARG A 148 -7.39 8.34 -4.36
N PRO A 149 -7.72 7.34 -5.18
CA PRO A 149 -8.38 7.59 -6.44
C PRO A 149 -9.61 8.47 -6.24
N PRO A 150 -9.80 9.51 -7.07
CA PRO A 150 -11.04 10.27 -7.06
C PRO A 150 -12.21 9.35 -7.47
N ALA A 151 -13.44 9.77 -7.14
CA ALA A 151 -14.64 8.95 -7.40
C ALA A 151 -14.89 8.67 -8.89
N ASP A 152 -14.35 9.51 -9.78
CA ASP A 152 -14.41 9.38 -11.24
C ASP A 152 -13.14 8.76 -11.85
N ALA A 153 -12.22 8.25 -11.02
CA ALA A 153 -11.05 7.54 -11.49
C ALA A 153 -11.46 6.36 -12.37
N LYS A 154 -10.88 6.31 -13.56
CA LYS A 154 -11.07 5.19 -14.49
C LYS A 154 -9.87 4.29 -14.43
N GLU A 155 -10.07 3.01 -14.18
CA GLU A 155 -9.02 2.03 -14.37
C GLU A 155 -8.52 1.99 -15.83
N LEU A 156 -7.32 1.45 -16.01
CA LEU A 156 -6.85 1.08 -17.34
C LEU A 156 -7.84 0.07 -17.94
N ASN A 157 -8.31 0.34 -19.15
CA ASN A 157 -9.07 -0.66 -19.88
C ASN A 157 -8.17 -1.86 -20.23
N GLU A 158 -8.78 -3.02 -20.43
CA GLU A 158 -8.10 -4.29 -20.67
C GLU A 158 -7.09 -4.22 -21.82
N ALA A 159 -7.50 -3.72 -23.00
CA ALA A 159 -6.61 -3.59 -24.15
C ALA A 159 -5.39 -2.69 -23.89
N THR A 160 -5.54 -1.62 -23.11
CA THR A 160 -4.43 -0.74 -22.75
C THR A 160 -3.52 -1.42 -21.73
N PHE A 161 -4.11 -2.14 -20.77
CA PHE A 161 -3.37 -2.91 -19.79
C PHE A 161 -2.57 -4.04 -20.44
N ASP A 162 -3.13 -4.77 -21.39
CA ASP A 162 -2.43 -5.85 -22.11
C ASP A 162 -1.26 -5.31 -22.94
N ASN A 163 -1.45 -4.18 -23.62
CA ASN A 163 -0.37 -3.50 -24.34
C ASN A 163 0.72 -3.02 -23.37
N PHE A 164 0.33 -2.50 -22.21
CA PHE A 164 1.25 -2.07 -21.17
C PHE A 164 2.08 -3.24 -20.62
N MET A 165 1.44 -4.37 -20.33
CA MET A 165 2.10 -5.60 -19.85
C MET A 165 3.02 -6.19 -20.92
N THR A 166 2.59 -6.22 -22.18
CA THR A 166 3.40 -6.68 -23.32
C THR A 166 4.63 -5.80 -23.51
N THR A 167 4.48 -4.48 -23.37
CA THR A 167 5.59 -3.53 -23.46
C THR A 167 6.58 -3.70 -22.32
N LEU A 168 6.08 -3.91 -21.10
CA LEU A 168 6.92 -4.15 -19.93
C LEU A 168 7.71 -5.44 -20.06
N HIS A 169 7.05 -6.54 -20.44
CA HIS A 169 7.70 -7.84 -20.68
C HIS A 169 8.71 -7.79 -21.83
N GLY A 170 8.45 -6.96 -22.86
CA GLY A 170 9.37 -6.74 -23.96
C GLY A 170 10.53 -5.78 -23.66
N CYS A 171 10.57 -5.14 -22.47
CA CYS A 171 11.64 -4.21 -22.15
C CYS A 171 12.96 -4.94 -21.96
N VAL A 172 13.99 -4.51 -22.70
CA VAL A 172 15.38 -5.00 -22.53
C VAL A 172 16.11 -4.23 -21.41
N CYS A 173 15.41 -3.31 -20.74
CA CYS A 173 15.95 -2.51 -19.65
C CYS A 173 16.05 -3.32 -18.35
N ILE A 174 16.99 -2.93 -17.48
CA ILE A 174 17.02 -3.48 -16.12
C ILE A 174 15.75 -3.07 -15.35
N PRO A 175 15.21 -3.92 -14.46
CA PRO A 175 13.93 -3.67 -13.78
C PRO A 175 13.85 -2.31 -13.09
N GLN A 176 14.96 -1.83 -12.52
CA GLN A 176 15.01 -0.56 -11.80
C GLN A 176 14.71 0.65 -12.71
N GLU A 177 15.15 0.60 -13.97
CA GLU A 177 14.84 1.65 -14.96
C GLU A 177 13.37 1.58 -15.38
N SER A 178 12.79 0.38 -15.49
CA SER A 178 11.35 0.22 -15.70
C SER A 178 10.57 0.85 -14.53
N ILE A 179 10.96 0.57 -13.28
CA ILE A 179 10.31 1.11 -12.09
C ILE A 179 10.39 2.64 -12.06
N LYS A 180 11.51 3.26 -12.45
CA LYS A 180 11.64 4.72 -12.56
C LYS A 180 10.64 5.30 -13.57
N VAL A 181 10.50 4.70 -14.74
CA VAL A 181 9.53 5.13 -15.75
C VAL A 181 8.10 4.94 -15.26
N LEU A 182 7.82 3.81 -14.60
CA LEU A 182 6.52 3.55 -14.00
C LEU A 182 6.18 4.57 -12.91
N ARG A 183 7.14 4.95 -12.07
CA ARG A 183 6.98 6.01 -11.07
C ARG A 183 6.60 7.34 -11.73
N PHE A 184 7.30 7.71 -12.79
CA PHE A 184 7.01 8.92 -13.56
C PHE A 184 5.58 8.92 -14.13
N LEU A 185 5.08 7.78 -14.63
CA LEU A 185 3.76 7.66 -15.24
C LEU A 185 2.62 7.33 -14.25
N SER A 186 2.94 6.90 -13.03
CA SER A 186 1.99 6.31 -12.09
C SER A 186 0.81 7.20 -11.70
N SER A 187 0.97 8.53 -11.74
CA SER A 187 -0.10 9.50 -11.48
C SER A 187 -1.23 9.44 -12.53
N HIS A 188 -0.92 8.96 -13.74
CA HIS A 188 -1.88 8.80 -14.83
C HIS A 188 -2.53 7.42 -14.87
N VAL A 189 -2.11 6.51 -13.99
CA VAL A 189 -2.54 5.11 -14.00
C VAL A 189 -3.33 4.81 -12.73
N TYR A 190 -4.58 4.40 -12.90
CA TYR A 190 -5.37 3.74 -11.88
C TYR A 190 -5.53 2.28 -12.29
N CYS A 191 -5.51 1.37 -11.32
CA CYS A 191 -5.58 -0.06 -11.60
C CYS A 191 -6.55 -0.77 -10.68
N THR A 192 -7.04 -1.93 -11.11
CA THR A 192 -7.81 -2.83 -10.26
C THR A 192 -6.89 -3.74 -9.44
N ALA A 193 -7.44 -4.42 -8.44
CA ALA A 193 -6.74 -5.40 -7.62
C ALA A 193 -6.17 -6.54 -8.48
N MET A 194 -6.92 -6.97 -9.52
CA MET A 194 -6.48 -7.96 -10.50
C MET A 194 -5.32 -7.45 -11.36
N GLN A 195 -5.39 -6.21 -11.84
CA GLN A 195 -4.31 -5.60 -12.63
C GLN A 195 -3.04 -5.46 -11.80
N LEU A 196 -3.13 -5.05 -10.53
CA LEU A 196 -1.97 -5.01 -9.64
C LEU A 196 -1.40 -6.42 -9.42
N ARG A 197 -2.24 -7.45 -9.19
CA ARG A 197 -1.78 -8.85 -9.06
C ARG A 197 -1.01 -9.33 -10.28
N ALA A 198 -1.45 -8.95 -11.48
CA ALA A 198 -0.77 -9.28 -12.74
C ALA A 198 0.56 -8.51 -12.88
N LEU A 199 0.56 -7.22 -12.56
CA LEU A 199 1.75 -6.37 -12.61
C LEU A 199 2.85 -6.86 -11.65
N LEU A 200 2.48 -7.22 -10.41
CA LEU A 200 3.41 -7.80 -9.43
C LEU A 200 4.03 -9.11 -9.92
N GLY A 201 3.32 -9.84 -10.79
CA GLY A 201 3.82 -11.09 -11.38
C GLY A 201 4.93 -10.89 -12.43
N GLN A 202 5.20 -9.66 -12.87
CA GLN A 202 6.30 -9.36 -13.81
C GLN A 202 7.64 -9.16 -13.12
N PHE A 203 7.64 -8.99 -11.79
CA PHE A 203 8.84 -8.70 -11.02
C PHE A 203 9.17 -9.89 -10.10
N GLU A 204 10.25 -10.60 -10.45
CA GLU A 204 10.71 -11.79 -9.72
C GLU A 204 11.34 -11.39 -8.37
N GLU A 205 12.20 -10.38 -8.39
CA GLU A 205 12.93 -9.89 -7.21
C GLU A 205 12.00 -9.24 -6.18
N ASP A 206 12.20 -9.58 -4.91
CA ASP A 206 11.35 -9.12 -3.81
C ASP A 206 11.39 -7.60 -3.64
N ASN A 207 12.54 -6.96 -3.86
CA ASN A 207 12.67 -5.50 -3.73
C ASN A 207 11.92 -4.76 -4.85
N ASP A 208 12.08 -5.23 -6.09
CA ASP A 208 11.43 -4.62 -7.27
C ASP A 208 9.90 -4.75 -7.16
N ARG A 209 9.42 -5.94 -6.77
CA ARG A 209 8.00 -6.18 -6.53
C ARG A 209 7.46 -5.33 -5.39
N ALA A 210 8.21 -5.17 -4.30
CA ALA A 210 7.82 -4.30 -3.19
C ALA A 210 7.71 -2.83 -3.62
N ASP A 211 8.61 -2.33 -4.47
CA ASP A 211 8.54 -0.96 -5.00
C ASP A 211 7.32 -0.72 -5.87
N ILE A 212 6.98 -1.68 -6.74
CA ILE A 212 5.77 -1.63 -7.56
C ILE A 212 4.52 -1.66 -6.70
N PHE A 213 4.51 -2.53 -5.68
CA PHE A 213 3.41 -2.59 -4.72
C PHE A 213 3.21 -1.24 -4.03
N VAL A 214 4.27 -0.67 -3.46
CA VAL A 214 4.23 0.64 -2.77
C VAL A 214 3.77 1.74 -3.72
N LEU A 215 4.25 1.75 -4.96
CA LEU A 215 3.93 2.76 -5.96
C LEU A 215 2.45 2.76 -6.36
N PHE A 216 1.85 1.58 -6.55
CA PHE A 216 0.48 1.44 -7.04
C PHE A 216 -0.58 1.17 -5.96
N HIS A 217 -0.19 0.88 -4.71
CA HIS A 217 -1.15 0.59 -3.64
C HIS A 217 -2.21 1.69 -3.45
N MET A 218 -1.79 2.95 -3.49
CA MET A 218 -2.70 4.11 -3.35
C MET A 218 -3.47 4.46 -4.64
N ARG A 219 -3.32 3.64 -5.68
CA ARG A 219 -3.88 3.83 -7.03
C ARG A 219 -4.95 2.78 -7.37
N ILE A 220 -5.28 1.91 -6.43
CA ILE A 220 -6.23 0.81 -6.63
C ILE A 220 -7.66 1.31 -6.54
N VAL A 221 -8.48 1.10 -7.57
CA VAL A 221 -9.86 1.62 -7.59
C VAL A 221 -10.86 0.74 -6.81
N ASP A 222 -10.56 -0.54 -6.66
CA ASP A 222 -11.39 -1.57 -6.03
C ASP A 222 -10.71 -2.16 -4.79
N MET A 223 -10.25 -1.31 -3.87
CA MET A 223 -9.52 -1.73 -2.66
C MET A 223 -10.27 -2.74 -1.77
N TYR A 224 -11.60 -2.86 -1.91
CA TYR A 224 -12.39 -3.90 -1.24
C TYR A 224 -11.99 -5.32 -1.67
N ASN A 225 -11.34 -5.48 -2.82
CA ASN A 225 -10.79 -6.73 -3.34
C ASN A 225 -9.30 -6.92 -3.01
N LYS A 226 -8.80 -6.28 -1.96
CA LYS A 226 -7.39 -6.31 -1.57
C LYS A 226 -6.79 -7.72 -1.50
N LYS A 227 -7.58 -8.71 -1.06
CA LYS A 227 -7.12 -10.09 -0.93
C LYS A 227 -6.53 -10.64 -2.23
N VAL A 228 -7.08 -10.22 -3.37
CA VAL A 228 -6.70 -10.67 -4.72
C VAL A 228 -5.22 -10.47 -5.04
N PHE A 229 -4.62 -9.36 -4.64
CA PHE A 229 -3.19 -9.13 -4.89
C PHE A 229 -2.32 -9.53 -3.71
N THR A 230 -2.86 -9.61 -2.48
CA THR A 230 -2.06 -9.99 -1.31
C THR A 230 -1.62 -11.46 -1.34
N VAL A 231 -2.33 -12.33 -2.07
CA VAL A 231 -1.92 -13.73 -2.28
C VAL A 231 -0.51 -13.87 -2.87
N ARG A 232 -0.01 -12.85 -3.58
CA ARG A 232 1.37 -12.83 -4.10
C ARG A 232 2.44 -12.83 -3.00
N PHE A 233 2.04 -12.54 -1.77
CA PHE A 233 2.91 -12.46 -0.61
C PHE A 233 2.55 -13.48 0.48
N ALA A 234 1.60 -14.39 0.23
CA ALA A 234 1.12 -15.36 1.22
C ALA A 234 2.27 -16.22 1.78
N ASP A 235 3.16 -16.69 0.90
CA ASP A 235 4.32 -17.51 1.27
C ASP A 235 5.56 -16.66 1.63
N LYS A 236 5.42 -15.33 1.75
CA LYS A 236 6.53 -14.38 1.93
C LYS A 236 6.30 -13.43 3.13
N PRO A 237 6.29 -13.95 4.37
CA PRO A 237 6.01 -13.16 5.57
C PRO A 237 7.02 -12.03 5.83
N GLU A 238 8.28 -12.22 5.43
CA GLU A 238 9.31 -11.18 5.54
C GLU A 238 9.04 -10.00 4.61
N GLU A 239 8.58 -10.26 3.38
CA GLU A 239 8.21 -9.22 2.42
C GLU A 239 6.98 -8.44 2.90
N LEU A 240 5.96 -9.13 3.45
CA LEU A 240 4.81 -8.47 4.08
C LEU A 240 5.21 -7.57 5.25
N THR A 241 6.16 -8.03 6.09
CA THR A 241 6.70 -7.21 7.18
C THR A 241 7.39 -5.95 6.65
N LYS A 242 8.20 -6.07 5.60
CA LYS A 242 8.83 -4.92 4.92
C LYS A 242 7.78 -3.96 4.35
N LEU A 243 6.77 -4.48 3.66
CA LEU A 243 5.68 -3.67 3.11
C LEU A 243 4.87 -2.96 4.20
N ARG A 244 4.60 -3.63 5.32
CA ARG A 244 3.94 -3.04 6.49
C ARG A 244 4.77 -1.91 7.09
N LYS A 245 6.08 -2.09 7.19
CA LYS A 245 6.99 -1.03 7.65
C LYS A 245 6.97 0.18 6.69
N ARG A 246 7.00 -0.04 5.37
CA ARG A 246 7.01 1.02 4.35
C ARG A 246 5.69 1.77 4.20
N LEU A 247 4.56 1.07 4.20
CA LEU A 247 3.23 1.65 3.96
C LEU A 247 2.42 1.93 5.23
N GLY A 248 2.81 1.34 6.36
CA GLY A 248 2.08 1.41 7.62
C GLY A 248 1.04 0.32 7.79
N ALA A 249 0.83 -0.07 9.06
CA ALA A 249 -0.10 -1.13 9.40
C ALA A 249 -1.55 -0.78 9.09
N THR A 250 -1.99 0.45 9.37
CA THR A 250 -3.38 0.87 9.10
C THR A 250 -3.68 0.92 7.60
N THR A 251 -2.72 1.37 6.78
CA THR A 251 -2.84 1.35 5.32
C THR A 251 -2.94 -0.09 4.81
N LEU A 252 -2.13 -0.99 5.36
CA LEU A 252 -2.17 -2.41 5.03
C LEU A 252 -3.19 -3.22 5.83
N PHE A 253 -4.10 -2.57 6.56
CA PHE A 253 -5.15 -3.29 7.26
C PHE A 253 -6.15 -3.90 6.25
N PRO A 254 -6.54 -5.18 6.39
CA PRO A 254 -7.52 -5.83 5.51
C PRO A 254 -8.95 -5.54 5.99
N PHE A 255 -9.44 -4.30 5.82
CA PHE A 255 -10.73 -3.88 6.38
C PHE A 255 -11.93 -4.74 5.96
N ILE A 256 -12.01 -5.09 4.67
CA ILE A 256 -13.15 -5.83 4.10
C ILE A 256 -12.99 -7.33 4.29
N GLN A 257 -11.75 -7.85 4.25
CA GLN A 257 -11.45 -9.28 4.27
C GLN A 257 -10.39 -9.61 5.34
N PRO A 258 -10.65 -9.33 6.63
CA PRO A 258 -9.70 -9.60 7.72
C PRO A 258 -9.63 -11.07 8.11
N GLU A 259 -10.53 -11.91 7.60
CA GLU A 259 -10.52 -13.35 7.84
C GLU A 259 -9.18 -13.94 7.39
N GLN A 260 -8.59 -14.79 8.23
CA GLN A 260 -7.29 -15.43 8.02
C GLN A 260 -6.07 -14.50 8.19
N ALA A 261 -6.28 -13.23 8.54
CA ALA A 261 -5.18 -12.33 8.84
C ALA A 261 -4.56 -12.62 10.22
N GLN A 262 -3.24 -12.73 10.24
CA GLN A 262 -2.45 -12.77 11.47
C GLN A 262 -1.83 -11.40 11.74
N PHE A 263 -2.01 -10.92 12.96
CA PHE A 263 -1.51 -9.63 13.40
C PHE A 263 -0.43 -9.84 14.45
N ASP A 264 0.68 -9.15 14.25
CA ASP A 264 1.78 -8.99 15.19
C ASP A 264 2.03 -7.49 15.23
N LEU A 265 1.58 -6.85 16.31
CA LEU A 265 1.43 -5.40 16.41
C LEU A 265 2.23 -4.87 17.60
N ASP A 266 3.18 -3.99 17.34
CA ASP A 266 3.89 -3.20 18.35
C ASP A 266 3.02 -2.01 18.77
N LEU A 267 2.46 -2.08 19.98
CA LEU A 267 1.55 -1.07 20.50
C LEU A 267 2.26 0.25 20.89
N SER A 268 3.60 0.27 20.85
CA SER A 268 4.37 1.51 20.96
C SER A 268 4.28 2.38 19.70
N ILE A 269 3.96 1.75 18.55
CA ILE A 269 3.75 2.43 17.28
C ILE A 269 2.27 2.79 17.13
N HIS A 270 1.97 4.05 16.84
CA HIS A 270 0.60 4.57 16.88
C HIS A 270 -0.36 3.88 15.90
N ASP A 271 0.08 3.67 14.65
CA ASP A 271 -0.75 3.07 13.60
C ASP A 271 -0.96 1.55 13.82
N GLU A 272 0.02 0.85 14.40
CA GLU A 272 -0.13 -0.55 14.83
C GLU A 272 -1.07 -0.70 16.03
N ARG A 273 -0.95 0.18 17.04
CA ARG A 273 -1.91 0.25 18.15
C ARG A 273 -3.33 0.54 17.67
N LEU A 274 -3.46 1.41 16.66
CA LEU A 274 -4.75 1.69 16.05
C LEU A 274 -5.35 0.44 15.39
N CYS A 275 -4.53 -0.37 14.70
CA CYS A 275 -4.98 -1.66 14.15
C CYS A 275 -5.50 -2.60 15.24
N ALA A 276 -4.83 -2.68 16.39
CA ALA A 276 -5.30 -3.49 17.52
C ALA A 276 -6.68 -3.04 18.00
N SER A 277 -6.90 -1.72 18.08
CA SER A 277 -8.22 -1.16 18.45
C SER A 277 -9.29 -1.45 17.40
N ILE A 278 -8.97 -1.31 16.10
CA ILE A 278 -9.87 -1.62 14.98
C ILE A 278 -10.31 -3.09 15.00
N ILE A 279 -9.38 -4.02 15.26
CA ILE A 279 -9.67 -5.46 15.33
C ILE A 279 -10.71 -5.75 16.41
N LEU A 280 -10.56 -5.15 17.59
CA LEU A 280 -11.46 -5.36 18.72
C LEU A 280 -12.79 -4.63 18.54
N GLU A 281 -12.76 -3.46 17.89
CA GLU A 281 -13.97 -2.75 17.48
C GLU A 281 -14.78 -3.59 16.49
N LEU A 282 -14.13 -4.17 15.48
CA LEU A 282 -14.77 -5.06 14.50
C LEU A 282 -15.32 -6.32 15.17
N ALA A 283 -14.52 -7.01 15.99
CA ALA A 283 -14.97 -8.17 16.75
C ALA A 283 -16.21 -7.84 17.60
N SER A 284 -16.29 -6.65 18.19
CA SER A 284 -17.45 -6.24 19.00
C SER A 284 -18.76 -6.11 18.21
N LYS A 285 -18.68 -5.96 16.88
CA LYS A 285 -19.84 -5.81 15.99
C LYS A 285 -20.25 -7.09 15.29
N GLU A 286 -19.30 -7.98 15.03
CA GLU A 286 -19.53 -9.26 14.35
C GLU A 286 -19.81 -10.34 15.41
N SER A 287 -18.76 -10.89 16.04
CA SER A 287 -18.91 -11.84 17.16
C SER A 287 -17.77 -11.69 18.18
N PRO A 288 -17.98 -10.96 19.30
CA PRO A 288 -16.89 -10.49 20.17
C PRO A 288 -16.09 -11.59 20.88
N LEU A 289 -16.64 -12.81 20.97
CA LEU A 289 -16.03 -13.92 21.70
C LEU A 289 -15.51 -15.03 20.79
N GLN A 290 -15.91 -15.04 19.52
CA GLN A 290 -15.55 -16.12 18.58
C GLN A 290 -14.49 -15.68 17.57
N ASN A 291 -14.48 -14.40 17.20
CA ASN A 291 -13.66 -13.91 16.09
C ASN A 291 -12.18 -13.68 16.45
N ILE A 292 -11.89 -13.55 17.74
CA ILE A 292 -10.53 -13.35 18.25
C ILE A 292 -9.92 -14.70 18.60
N ARG A 293 -8.90 -15.11 17.85
CA ARG A 293 -8.18 -16.38 18.07
C ARG A 293 -6.75 -16.15 18.52
N ASN A 294 -6.30 -17.04 19.38
CA ASN A 294 -4.91 -17.13 19.87
C ASN A 294 -4.31 -15.78 20.31
N PRO A 295 -5.02 -14.95 21.12
CA PRO A 295 -4.48 -13.67 21.54
C PRO A 295 -3.29 -13.87 22.48
N VAL A 296 -2.22 -13.12 22.27
CA VAL A 296 -1.04 -13.09 23.16
C VAL A 296 -0.59 -11.65 23.30
N TYR A 297 -0.38 -11.19 24.53
CA TYR A 297 0.20 -9.89 24.81
C TYR A 297 1.57 -10.07 25.48
N ILE A 298 2.60 -9.50 24.89
CA ILE A 298 3.95 -9.48 25.43
C ILE A 298 4.19 -8.07 25.96
N HIS A 299 4.34 -7.97 27.26
CA HIS A 299 4.62 -6.70 27.95
C HIS A 299 6.01 -6.16 27.57
N GLU A 300 6.27 -4.89 27.84
CA GLU A 300 7.56 -4.24 27.56
C GLU A 300 8.74 -4.90 28.30
N ASP A 301 8.48 -5.54 29.44
CA ASP A 301 9.47 -6.29 30.22
C ASP A 301 9.71 -7.72 29.67
N GLY A 302 9.03 -8.10 28.58
CA GLY A 302 9.09 -9.43 27.98
C GLY A 302 8.16 -10.46 28.62
N THR A 303 7.39 -10.09 29.65
CA THR A 303 6.40 -10.98 30.27
C THR A 303 5.32 -11.33 29.25
N ARG A 304 5.03 -12.62 29.10
CA ARG A 304 4.01 -13.12 28.16
C ARG A 304 2.70 -13.37 28.90
N ASP A 305 1.67 -12.62 28.54
CA ASP A 305 0.29 -12.82 28.95
C ASP A 305 -0.50 -13.53 27.81
N PRO A 306 -0.91 -14.80 27.99
CA PRO A 306 -1.72 -15.53 27.02
C PRO A 306 -3.19 -15.08 26.96
N LEU A 307 -3.61 -14.10 27.77
CA LEU A 307 -4.97 -13.54 27.78
C LEU A 307 -6.05 -14.63 27.88
N THR A 308 -5.88 -15.60 28.78
CA THR A 308 -6.77 -16.78 28.92
C THR A 308 -8.22 -16.42 29.25
N THR A 309 -8.46 -15.25 29.84
CA THR A 309 -9.80 -14.72 30.13
C THR A 309 -10.40 -13.91 28.98
N GLY A 310 -9.71 -13.85 27.84
CA GLY A 310 -10.04 -13.02 26.68
C GLY A 310 -9.35 -11.66 26.70
N VAL A 311 -9.35 -10.98 25.55
CA VAL A 311 -8.78 -9.64 25.38
C VAL A 311 -9.68 -8.60 26.08
N PRO A 312 -9.11 -7.62 26.82
CA PRO A 312 -9.92 -6.58 27.44
C PRO A 312 -10.74 -5.77 26.43
N ARG A 313 -12.07 -5.79 26.59
CA ARG A 313 -13.00 -5.05 25.71
C ARG A 313 -12.73 -3.55 25.66
N SER A 314 -12.11 -2.99 26.69
CA SER A 314 -11.71 -1.60 26.74
C SER A 314 -10.74 -1.21 25.63
N TRP A 315 -9.92 -2.14 25.13
CA TRP A 315 -8.94 -1.86 24.06
C TRP A 315 -9.59 -1.53 22.71
N ALA A 316 -10.89 -1.81 22.53
CA ALA A 316 -11.67 -1.31 21.40
C ALA A 316 -11.85 0.23 21.44
N THR A 317 -11.58 0.87 22.58
CA THR A 317 -11.41 2.33 22.68
C THR A 317 -9.93 2.65 22.60
N PHE A 318 -9.51 3.40 21.58
CA PHE A 318 -8.11 3.65 21.27
C PHE A 318 -7.31 4.19 22.46
N GLU A 319 -7.88 5.10 23.25
CA GLU A 319 -7.24 5.72 24.42
C GLU A 319 -7.01 4.74 25.58
N LYS A 320 -7.71 3.59 25.58
CA LYS A 320 -7.58 2.54 26.60
C LYS A 320 -6.75 1.35 26.12
N CYS A 321 -6.29 1.36 24.86
CA CYS A 321 -5.35 0.38 24.35
C CYS A 321 -3.96 0.64 24.96
N PRO A 322 -3.19 -0.41 25.36
CA PRO A 322 -1.86 -0.23 25.93
C PRO A 322 -0.95 0.56 25.00
N THR A 323 -0.03 1.35 25.56
CA THR A 323 0.84 2.24 24.77
C THR A 323 2.20 1.62 24.42
N GLY A 324 2.37 0.33 24.66
CA GLY A 324 3.61 -0.40 24.46
C GLY A 324 3.39 -1.90 24.59
N GLY A 325 4.43 -2.68 24.29
CA GLY A 325 4.35 -4.14 24.20
C GLY A 325 3.88 -4.63 22.83
N ILE A 326 3.89 -5.95 22.65
CA ILE A 326 3.56 -6.62 21.38
C ILE A 326 2.24 -7.38 21.56
N PHE A 327 1.24 -7.08 20.72
CA PHE A 327 -0.03 -7.79 20.68
C PHE A 327 -0.11 -8.67 19.44
N LYS A 328 -0.25 -9.97 19.66
CA LYS A 328 -0.42 -10.98 18.61
C LYS A 328 -1.84 -11.52 18.64
N VAL A 329 -2.49 -11.59 17.49
CA VAL A 329 -3.88 -12.07 17.39
C VAL A 329 -4.19 -12.56 15.98
N GLN A 330 -5.09 -13.53 15.89
CA GLN A 330 -5.69 -14.00 14.64
C GLN A 330 -7.15 -13.59 14.58
N TYR A 331 -7.59 -13.14 13.40
CA TYR A 331 -8.98 -12.80 13.16
C TYR A 331 -9.66 -13.86 12.29
N GLU A 332 -10.75 -14.42 12.80
CA GLU A 332 -11.63 -15.33 12.09
C GLU A 332 -13.05 -14.77 12.14
N CYS A 333 -13.85 -14.96 11.09
CA CYS A 333 -15.26 -14.60 11.11
C CYS A 333 -16.00 -15.50 10.13
N SER A 334 -17.13 -16.07 10.56
CA SER A 334 -17.97 -16.84 9.65
C SER A 334 -18.71 -15.91 8.69
N PRO A 335 -19.07 -16.38 7.48
CA PRO A 335 -19.82 -15.59 6.51
C PRO A 335 -21.09 -14.92 7.07
N GLU A 336 -21.79 -15.62 7.95
CA GLU A 336 -23.09 -15.22 8.50
C GLU A 336 -22.97 -14.15 9.58
N GLU A 337 -21.80 -14.02 10.21
CA GLU A 337 -21.51 -13.04 11.26
C GLU A 337 -20.89 -11.75 10.72
N ARG A 338 -20.55 -11.70 9.42
CA ARG A 338 -19.91 -10.51 8.82
C ARG A 338 -20.82 -9.30 8.88
N CYS A 339 -20.24 -8.16 9.25
CA CYS A 339 -20.91 -6.87 9.21
C CYS A 339 -20.29 -6.01 8.11
N TYR A 340 -20.61 -6.29 6.84
CA TYR A 340 -20.02 -5.61 5.68
C TYR A 340 -20.14 -4.08 5.77
N ALA A 341 -21.32 -3.57 6.14
CA ALA A 341 -21.52 -2.12 6.31
C ALA A 341 -20.57 -1.50 7.35
N TYR A 342 -20.23 -2.24 8.42
CA TYR A 342 -19.29 -1.76 9.42
C TYR A 342 -17.85 -1.81 8.92
N ARG A 343 -17.47 -2.87 8.18
CA ARG A 343 -16.16 -2.98 7.54
C ARG A 343 -15.91 -1.84 6.56
N VAL A 344 -16.91 -1.49 5.74
CA VAL A 344 -16.86 -0.32 4.85
C VAL A 344 -16.67 0.97 5.66
N LYS A 345 -17.42 1.15 6.75
CA LYS A 345 -17.26 2.33 7.63
C LYS A 345 -15.84 2.42 8.20
N LEU A 346 -15.24 1.33 8.67
CA LEU A 346 -13.87 1.31 9.18
C LEU A 346 -12.86 1.64 8.07
N MET A 347 -13.06 1.08 6.88
CA MET A 347 -12.24 1.34 5.71
C MET A 347 -12.27 2.81 5.28
N GLU A 348 -13.43 3.45 5.32
CA GLU A 348 -13.60 4.89 5.03
C GLU A 348 -12.96 5.75 6.12
N THR A 349 -13.15 5.38 7.39
CA THR A 349 -12.68 6.14 8.55
C THR A 349 -11.16 6.12 8.69
N TYR A 350 -10.56 4.94 8.58
CA TYR A 350 -9.13 4.72 8.87
C TYR A 350 -8.30 4.42 7.62
N GLY A 351 -8.88 3.77 6.60
CA GLY A 351 -8.22 3.49 5.32
C GLY A 351 -8.33 4.65 4.32
N PHE A 352 -9.27 5.56 4.53
CA PHE A 352 -9.65 6.68 3.65
C PHE A 352 -10.16 6.27 2.26
N TRP A 353 -10.44 4.99 2.06
CA TRP A 353 -11.00 4.46 0.81
C TRP A 353 -12.51 4.59 0.82
N THR A 354 -13.10 5.03 -0.28
CA THR A 354 -14.55 5.02 -0.48
C THR A 354 -14.98 3.68 -1.06
N CYS A 355 -16.06 3.09 -0.56
CA CYS A 355 -16.65 1.90 -1.17
C CYS A 355 -18.16 2.07 -1.32
N THR A 356 -18.60 2.09 -2.57
CA THR A 356 -20.01 2.18 -2.95
C THR A 356 -20.55 0.85 -3.46
N LYS A 357 -19.74 -0.22 -3.39
CA LYS A 357 -20.05 -1.53 -3.96
C LYS A 357 -20.76 -2.42 -2.96
N ALA A 358 -21.66 -3.25 -3.48
CA ALA A 358 -22.38 -4.23 -2.70
C ALA A 358 -21.47 -5.39 -2.28
N GLU A 359 -21.88 -6.17 -1.29
CA GLU A 359 -21.06 -7.26 -0.74
C GLU A 359 -20.77 -8.35 -1.77
N GLU A 360 -21.67 -8.55 -2.72
CA GLU A 360 -21.59 -9.54 -3.79
C GLU A 360 -20.49 -9.23 -4.80
N GLU A 361 -20.01 -7.98 -4.86
CA GLU A 361 -18.89 -7.58 -5.72
C GLU A 361 -17.52 -7.90 -5.10
N VAL A 362 -17.49 -8.31 -3.82
CA VAL A 362 -16.26 -8.65 -3.12
C VAL A 362 -15.78 -10.05 -3.53
N MET A 363 -14.54 -10.14 -3.99
CA MET A 363 -13.87 -11.40 -4.27
C MET A 363 -13.36 -12.04 -2.97
N TRP A 364 -14.25 -12.76 -2.26
CA TRP A 364 -13.99 -13.41 -0.97
C TRP A 364 -12.85 -14.46 -0.99
N TRP A 365 -12.59 -15.03 -2.17
CA TRP A 365 -11.57 -16.04 -2.40
C TRP A 365 -10.60 -15.55 -3.49
N ALA A 366 -9.29 -15.65 -3.23
CA ALA A 366 -8.27 -15.18 -4.17
C ALA A 366 -7.35 -16.29 -4.69
N ALA A 367 -7.26 -17.42 -3.98
CA ALA A 367 -6.55 -18.63 -4.39
C ALA A 367 -7.21 -19.90 -3.82
N LEU A 368 -7.11 -21.03 -4.54
CA LEU A 368 -7.57 -22.32 -4.03
C LEU A 368 -6.86 -22.73 -2.73
N ALA A 369 -5.59 -22.38 -2.57
CA ALA A 369 -4.80 -22.67 -1.37
C ALA A 369 -5.37 -22.02 -0.09
N GLU A 370 -6.25 -21.02 -0.21
CA GLU A 370 -6.90 -20.38 0.93
C GLU A 370 -8.25 -21.01 1.28
N ALA A 371 -8.74 -21.94 0.45
CA ALA A 371 -9.95 -22.70 0.75
C ALA A 371 -9.68 -23.61 1.96
N PRO A 372 -10.66 -23.77 2.88
CA PRO A 372 -10.54 -24.74 3.97
C PRO A 372 -10.21 -26.13 3.45
N THR A 373 -9.39 -26.88 4.19
CA THR A 373 -8.99 -28.25 3.82
C THR A 373 -10.20 -29.12 3.48
N ASP A 374 -11.26 -29.03 4.29
CA ASP A 374 -12.51 -29.76 4.09
C ASP A 374 -13.17 -29.46 2.72
N VAL A 375 -13.06 -28.21 2.24
CA VAL A 375 -13.57 -27.80 0.93
C VAL A 375 -12.71 -28.38 -0.19
N LEU A 376 -11.38 -28.41 -0.02
CA LEU A 376 -10.47 -29.01 -0.99
C LEU A 376 -10.64 -30.53 -1.07
N GLU A 377 -10.79 -31.20 0.08
CA GLU A 377 -11.07 -32.64 0.15
C GLU A 377 -12.42 -32.98 -0.50
N PHE A 378 -13.44 -32.15 -0.26
CA PHE A 378 -14.73 -32.32 -0.92
C PHE A 378 -14.62 -32.11 -2.44
N LEU A 379 -13.92 -31.08 -2.91
CA LEU A 379 -13.66 -30.87 -4.34
C LEU A 379 -12.87 -32.03 -4.96
N GLU A 380 -11.88 -32.57 -4.27
CA GLU A 380 -11.12 -33.74 -4.72
C GLU A 380 -12.03 -34.97 -4.84
N PHE A 381 -12.91 -35.20 -3.86
CA PHE A 381 -13.94 -36.24 -3.92
C PHE A 381 -14.85 -36.07 -5.14
N LEU A 382 -15.30 -34.84 -5.43
CA LEU A 382 -16.16 -34.58 -6.59
C LEU A 382 -15.42 -34.83 -7.91
N VAL A 383 -14.22 -34.27 -8.08
CA VAL A 383 -13.41 -34.43 -9.30
C VAL A 383 -13.00 -35.89 -9.52
N GLY A 384 -12.77 -36.65 -8.45
CA GLY A 384 -12.39 -38.07 -8.56
C GLY A 384 -13.55 -39.01 -8.91
N ARG A 385 -14.81 -38.57 -8.76
CA ARG A 385 -16.00 -39.43 -8.84
C ARG A 385 -17.00 -39.03 -9.93
N PHE A 386 -16.93 -37.79 -10.41
CA PHE A 386 -17.85 -37.24 -11.41
C PHE A 386 -17.07 -36.60 -12.57
N ASP A 387 -17.54 -36.84 -13.80
CA ASP A 387 -16.96 -36.24 -15.00
C ASP A 387 -17.31 -34.73 -15.11
N ASP A 388 -18.44 -34.32 -14.52
CA ASP A 388 -18.88 -32.93 -14.39
C ASP A 388 -19.03 -32.57 -12.91
N ILE A 389 -18.22 -31.62 -12.43
CA ILE A 389 -18.22 -31.17 -11.04
C ILE A 389 -19.51 -30.47 -10.63
N TYR A 390 -20.35 -30.01 -11.58
CA TYR A 390 -21.61 -29.33 -11.32
C TYR A 390 -22.80 -30.29 -11.14
N GLU A 391 -22.70 -31.52 -11.64
CA GLU A 391 -23.75 -32.53 -11.50
C GLU A 391 -24.04 -32.88 -10.02
N PRO A 392 -23.03 -33.10 -9.15
CA PRO A 392 -23.23 -33.30 -7.72
C PRO A 392 -23.96 -32.16 -7.02
N PHE A 393 -23.64 -30.90 -7.35
CA PHE A 393 -24.32 -29.74 -6.77
C PHE A 393 -25.79 -29.67 -7.21
N THR A 394 -26.09 -30.06 -8.46
CA THR A 394 -27.48 -30.16 -8.95
C THR A 394 -28.24 -31.24 -8.18
N VAL A 395 -27.62 -32.36 -7.85
CA VAL A 395 -28.24 -33.43 -7.05
C VAL A 395 -28.47 -32.97 -5.60
N ILE A 396 -27.48 -32.30 -5.00
CA ILE A 396 -27.58 -31.76 -3.64
C ILE A 396 -28.71 -30.73 -3.54
N ASP A 397 -28.87 -29.87 -4.55
CA ASP A 397 -29.95 -28.88 -4.66
C ASP A 397 -31.32 -29.52 -5.00
N GLY A 398 -31.50 -30.84 -4.87
CA GLY A 398 -32.79 -31.49 -5.14
C GLY A 398 -33.09 -31.72 -6.63
N GLY A 399 -32.08 -31.71 -7.48
CA GLY A 399 -32.17 -32.03 -8.91
C GLY A 399 -32.87 -30.94 -9.72
N THR A 400 -33.84 -31.35 -10.55
CA THR A 400 -34.57 -30.42 -11.43
C THR A 400 -35.52 -29.46 -10.71
N GLN A 401 -35.70 -29.60 -9.40
CA GLN A 401 -36.55 -28.74 -8.57
C GLN A 401 -35.75 -27.78 -7.67
N GLY A 402 -34.43 -27.73 -7.82
CA GLY A 402 -33.58 -26.88 -7.03
C GLY A 402 -33.87 -25.39 -7.18
N ASN A 403 -33.61 -24.66 -6.11
CA ASN A 403 -33.78 -23.21 -6.05
C ASN A 403 -32.48 -22.47 -6.41
N GLY A 404 -31.37 -23.19 -6.67
CA GLY A 404 -30.05 -22.65 -6.94
C GLY A 404 -29.26 -22.27 -5.69
N GLU A 405 -29.75 -22.59 -4.49
CA GLU A 405 -29.11 -22.32 -3.20
C GLU A 405 -29.11 -23.57 -2.32
N ILE A 406 -27.91 -24.04 -1.97
CA ILE A 406 -27.76 -25.25 -1.13
C ILE A 406 -27.79 -24.85 0.34
N SER A 407 -28.85 -25.24 1.05
CA SER A 407 -28.88 -25.14 2.52
C SER A 407 -28.00 -26.20 3.18
N LEU A 408 -27.59 -25.98 4.44
CA LEU A 408 -26.84 -26.98 5.21
C LEU A 408 -27.54 -28.35 5.25
N ARG A 409 -28.88 -28.34 5.34
CA ARG A 409 -29.67 -29.57 5.39
C ARG A 409 -29.65 -30.30 4.05
N GLU A 410 -29.82 -29.58 2.94
CA GLU A 410 -29.71 -30.14 1.58
C GLU A 410 -28.30 -30.67 1.34
N PHE A 411 -27.27 -29.97 1.80
CA PHE A 411 -25.89 -30.42 1.74
C PHE A 411 -25.69 -31.75 2.49
N GLU A 412 -26.15 -31.84 3.75
CA GLU A 412 -26.03 -33.06 4.56
C GLU A 412 -26.83 -34.25 4.00
N GLU A 413 -28.04 -34.00 3.50
CA GLU A 413 -28.90 -35.04 2.90
C GLU A 413 -28.34 -35.48 1.54
N GLY A 414 -27.91 -34.52 0.71
CA GLY A 414 -27.33 -34.74 -0.62
C GLY A 414 -25.99 -35.47 -0.57
N LEU A 415 -25.13 -35.16 0.40
CA LEU A 415 -23.88 -35.89 0.63
C LEU A 415 -24.08 -37.38 0.92
N ARG A 416 -25.22 -37.78 1.50
CA ARG A 416 -25.53 -39.20 1.74
C ARG A 416 -25.94 -39.93 0.46
N THR A 417 -26.31 -39.18 -0.58
CA THR A 417 -26.76 -39.72 -1.88
C THR A 417 -25.68 -39.73 -2.96
N LEU A 418 -24.59 -38.98 -2.78
CA LEU A 418 -23.38 -39.00 -3.63
C LEU A 418 -22.44 -40.16 -3.24
#